data_AF-A0A6V7R3B0-F1
#
_entry.id   AF-A0A6V7R3B0-F1
#
_cell.length_a   1.000
_cell.length_b   1.000
_cell.length_c   1.000
_cell.angle_alpha   90.00
_cell.angle_beta   90.00
_cell.angle_gamma   90.00
#
_symmetry.space_group_name_H-M   'P 1'
#
loop_
_entity.id
_entity.type
_entity.pdbx_description
1 polymer ?
#
loop_
_entity_poly.entity_id
_entity_poly.type
_entity_poly.pdbx_seq_one_letter_code
_entity_poly.pdbx_strand_id
1 'polypeptide(L)'
;MISASDLLFIQQINNKTFDQLSVYDYWLQNHEEPNDARLHRLLDHEYLYESNDITLRLSQFTIPTLKKLLKAHHLKVSGNKNELLQRLGEHETSLSLENLTIKPVYTANHDILPLIKYTTFLVYLSMNGPLSIEEGYAFYLKHQAMSNEDLIINLYKEKIAQSKNTYLIIKCHLFLSDYYKKLNDQRESLRHLNHFAMSLVLNAINRYLENDIYLDSFFNIDHYTLDKYRNLLLMKQYSINELYEYLLSDLEGDSHHHTLAAQYIIRSIIDSPLAETKLLEELNK
;
A
#
# COMPACT_ATOMS: atom_id res chain seq x y z
N MET A 1 -21.16 14.87 6.78
CA MET A 1 -19.78 14.93 6.29
C MET A 1 -19.39 13.51 5.92
N ILE A 2 -18.88 13.30 4.71
CA ILE A 2 -18.54 11.95 4.25
C ILE A 2 -17.37 11.39 5.07
N SER A 3 -17.44 10.12 5.48
CA SER A 3 -16.38 9.49 6.27
C SER A 3 -15.20 9.01 5.40
N ALA A 4 -14.06 8.70 6.02
CA ALA A 4 -12.91 8.10 5.34
C ALA A 4 -13.30 6.77 4.66
N SER A 5 -14.05 5.94 5.38
CA SER A 5 -14.53 4.65 4.89
C SER A 5 -15.55 4.78 3.76
N ASP A 6 -16.39 5.81 3.78
CA ASP A 6 -17.31 6.12 2.69
C ASP A 6 -16.55 6.56 1.44
N LEU A 7 -15.55 7.44 1.59
CA LEU A 7 -14.70 7.86 0.48
C LEU A 7 -13.95 6.69 -0.15
N LEU A 8 -13.35 5.83 0.67
CA LEU A 8 -12.70 4.62 0.19
C LEU A 8 -13.68 3.71 -0.56
N PHE A 9 -14.89 3.52 -0.02
CA PHE A 9 -15.93 2.71 -0.64
C PHE A 9 -16.31 3.26 -2.02
N ILE A 10 -16.58 4.57 -2.11
CA ILE A 10 -16.89 5.23 -3.38
C ILE A 10 -15.74 5.08 -4.37
N GLN A 11 -14.49 5.32 -3.94
CA GLN A 11 -13.30 5.16 -4.80
C GLN A 11 -13.18 3.75 -5.38
N GLN A 12 -13.47 2.72 -4.57
CA GLN A 12 -13.29 1.34 -4.97
C GLN A 12 -14.48 0.79 -5.77
N ILE A 13 -15.71 1.27 -5.56
CA ILE A 13 -16.89 0.85 -6.32
C ILE A 13 -17.13 1.69 -7.60
N ASN A 14 -16.49 2.86 -7.73
CA ASN A 14 -16.73 3.76 -8.87
C ASN A 14 -16.51 3.06 -10.21
N ASN A 15 -17.54 3.10 -11.06
CA ASN A 15 -17.65 2.42 -12.35
C ASN A 15 -17.53 0.89 -12.26
N LYS A 16 -17.98 0.30 -11.15
CA LYS A 16 -17.97 -1.14 -10.91
C LYS A 16 -19.32 -1.62 -10.36
N THR A 17 -19.52 -2.92 -10.47
CA THR A 17 -20.61 -3.64 -9.79
C THR A 17 -20.27 -3.85 -8.31
N PHE A 18 -21.28 -4.02 -7.46
CA PHE A 18 -21.08 -4.22 -6.02
C PHE A 18 -20.20 -5.45 -5.71
N ASP A 19 -20.41 -6.57 -6.39
CA ASP A 19 -19.65 -7.80 -6.18
C ASP A 19 -18.15 -7.64 -6.41
N GLN A 20 -17.72 -6.65 -7.21
CA GLN A 20 -16.30 -6.41 -7.45
C GLN A 20 -15.56 -5.83 -6.23
N LEU A 21 -16.29 -5.40 -5.19
CA LEU A 21 -15.67 -5.03 -3.92
C LEU A 21 -15.04 -6.21 -3.19
N SER A 22 -15.46 -7.45 -3.47
CA SER A 22 -14.93 -8.65 -2.81
C SER A 22 -13.46 -8.93 -3.12
N VAL A 23 -12.87 -8.23 -4.11
CA VAL A 23 -11.44 -8.30 -4.43
C VAL A 23 -10.59 -7.59 -3.37
N TYR A 24 -11.18 -6.67 -2.60
CA TYR A 24 -10.48 -5.95 -1.55
C TYR A 24 -10.76 -6.60 -0.20
N ASP A 25 -9.75 -7.25 0.38
CA ASP A 25 -9.83 -7.89 1.70
C ASP A 25 -10.33 -6.93 2.79
N TYR A 26 -10.08 -5.62 2.62
CA TYR A 26 -10.60 -4.57 3.48
C TYR A 26 -12.11 -4.73 3.71
N TRP A 27 -12.91 -4.98 2.67
CA TRP A 27 -14.37 -5.07 2.76
C TRP A 27 -14.89 -6.42 3.26
N LEU A 28 -14.02 -7.43 3.40
CA LEU A 28 -14.37 -8.74 3.94
C LEU A 28 -14.28 -8.77 5.47
N GLN A 29 -13.71 -7.73 6.08
CA GLN A 29 -13.59 -7.59 7.52
C GLN A 29 -14.91 -7.13 8.15
N ASN A 30 -15.10 -7.41 9.44
CA ASN A 30 -16.27 -6.96 10.19
C ASN A 30 -16.17 -5.44 10.44
N HIS A 31 -16.85 -4.67 9.58
CA HIS A 31 -17.09 -3.24 9.79
C HIS A 31 -18.36 -3.02 10.62
N GLU A 32 -18.47 -1.86 11.27
CA GLU A 32 -19.68 -1.48 12.02
C GLU A 32 -20.93 -1.42 11.14
N GLU A 33 -20.76 -0.96 9.89
CA GLU A 33 -21.84 -0.86 8.89
C GLU A 33 -21.61 -1.89 7.77
N PRO A 34 -22.59 -2.77 7.48
CA PRO A 34 -22.53 -3.67 6.34
C PRO A 34 -22.46 -2.91 5.00
N ASN A 35 -21.73 -3.47 4.02
CA ASN A 35 -21.50 -2.83 2.72
C ASN A 35 -22.80 -2.53 1.93
N ASP A 36 -23.82 -3.38 2.03
CA ASP A 36 -25.12 -3.13 1.37
C ASP A 36 -25.84 -1.93 1.99
N ALA A 37 -25.85 -1.84 3.33
CA ALA A 37 -26.44 -0.71 4.04
C ALA A 37 -25.70 0.60 3.70
N ARG A 38 -24.37 0.53 3.61
CA ARG A 38 -23.54 1.65 3.17
C ARG A 38 -23.88 2.10 1.75
N LEU A 39 -23.97 1.16 0.81
CA LEU A 39 -24.32 1.47 -0.56
C LEU A 39 -25.66 2.21 -0.64
N HIS A 40 -26.70 1.70 0.03
CA HIS A 40 -28.01 2.34 0.07
C HIS A 40 -27.93 3.75 0.65
N ARG A 41 -27.24 3.94 1.78
CA ARG A 41 -27.04 5.28 2.37
C ARG A 41 -26.33 6.25 1.41
N LEU A 42 -25.34 5.77 0.66
CA LEU A 42 -24.61 6.61 -0.31
C LEU A 42 -25.43 6.94 -1.55
N LEU A 43 -26.35 6.08 -1.95
CA LEU A 43 -27.35 6.37 -3.00
C LEU A 43 -28.38 7.39 -2.51
N ASP A 44 -28.91 7.22 -1.30
CA ASP A 44 -29.90 8.13 -0.69
C ASP A 44 -29.35 9.55 -0.48
N HIS A 45 -28.04 9.67 -0.26
CA HIS A 45 -27.33 10.95 -0.15
C HIS A 45 -26.76 11.47 -1.47
N GLU A 46 -27.11 10.83 -2.60
CA GLU A 46 -26.69 11.23 -3.95
C GLU A 46 -25.17 11.28 -4.14
N TYR A 47 -24.39 10.57 -3.33
CA TYR A 47 -22.93 10.46 -3.52
C TYR A 47 -22.57 9.43 -4.60
N LEU A 48 -23.42 8.43 -4.78
CA LEU A 48 -23.38 7.43 -5.84
C LEU A 48 -24.71 7.44 -6.60
N TYR A 49 -24.69 6.93 -7.82
CA TYR A 49 -25.89 6.59 -8.57
C TYR A 49 -25.68 5.30 -9.38
N GLU A 50 -26.77 4.60 -9.67
CA GLU A 50 -26.74 3.51 -10.65
C GLU A 50 -26.57 4.11 -12.06
N SER A 51 -25.48 3.71 -12.72
CA SER A 51 -25.13 4.21 -14.04
C SER A 51 -26.09 3.70 -15.10
N ASN A 52 -26.63 4.62 -15.88
CA ASN A 52 -27.42 4.31 -17.08
C ASN A 52 -26.55 4.13 -18.33
N ASP A 53 -25.24 4.38 -18.25
CA ASP A 53 -24.32 4.23 -19.39
C ASP A 53 -24.18 2.76 -19.77
N ILE A 54 -24.69 2.40 -20.96
CA ILE A 54 -24.64 1.04 -21.47
C ILE A 54 -23.22 0.48 -21.59
N THR A 55 -22.26 1.34 -21.93
CA THR A 55 -20.85 0.95 -22.10
C THR A 55 -20.28 0.52 -20.76
N LEU A 56 -20.54 1.29 -19.70
CA LEU A 56 -20.14 0.95 -18.34
C LEU A 56 -20.86 -0.31 -17.84
N ARG A 57 -22.17 -0.41 -18.06
CA ARG A 57 -22.97 -1.58 -17.66
C ARG A 57 -22.50 -2.86 -18.34
N LEU A 58 -22.15 -2.81 -19.62
CA LEU A 58 -21.66 -3.98 -20.36
C LEU A 58 -20.19 -4.30 -20.08
N SER A 59 -19.43 -3.38 -19.48
CA SER A 59 -18.02 -3.59 -19.14
C SER A 59 -17.79 -4.76 -18.17
N GLN A 60 -18.81 -5.17 -17.40
CA GLN A 60 -18.76 -6.34 -16.51
C GLN A 60 -18.59 -7.67 -17.27
N PHE A 61 -18.96 -7.72 -18.56
CA PHE A 61 -18.92 -8.96 -19.33
C PHE A 61 -17.54 -9.25 -19.95
N THR A 62 -17.31 -10.53 -20.24
CA THR A 62 -16.08 -11.01 -20.90
C THR A 62 -16.12 -10.74 -22.41
N ILE A 63 -14.95 -10.70 -23.05
CA ILE A 63 -14.85 -10.54 -24.51
C ILE A 63 -15.71 -11.55 -25.28
N PRO A 64 -15.72 -12.87 -24.96
CA PRO A 64 -16.62 -13.82 -25.60
C PRO A 64 -18.09 -13.46 -25.51
N THR A 65 -18.57 -13.01 -24.34
CA THR A 65 -19.96 -12.59 -24.15
C THR A 65 -20.29 -11.35 -24.99
N LEU A 66 -19.42 -10.35 -25.00
CA LEU A 66 -19.59 -9.14 -25.82
C LEU A 66 -19.62 -9.46 -27.32
N LYS A 67 -18.76 -10.38 -27.79
CA LYS A 67 -18.77 -10.84 -29.18
C LYS A 67 -20.04 -11.59 -29.55
N LYS A 68 -20.58 -12.41 -28.63
CA LYS A 68 -21.88 -13.08 -28.84
C LYS A 68 -23.02 -12.07 -28.98
N LEU A 69 -23.04 -11.04 -28.13
CA LEU A 69 -24.02 -9.96 -28.20
C LEU A 69 -23.92 -9.22 -29.55
N LEU A 70 -22.72 -8.77 -29.93
CA LEU A 70 -22.50 -8.13 -31.23
C LEU A 70 -22.94 -9.01 -32.41
N LYS A 71 -22.62 -10.32 -32.38
CA LYS A 71 -23.02 -11.27 -33.43
C LYS A 71 -24.54 -11.42 -33.53
N ALA A 72 -25.25 -11.46 -32.40
CA ALA A 72 -26.71 -11.56 -32.37
C ALA A 72 -27.39 -10.36 -33.04
N HIS A 73 -26.73 -9.20 -33.04
CA HIS A 73 -27.19 -7.97 -33.68
C HIS A 73 -26.55 -7.72 -35.06
N HIS A 74 -25.92 -8.74 -35.66
CA HIS A 74 -25.23 -8.64 -36.96
C HIS A 74 -24.12 -7.56 -37.01
N LEU A 75 -23.53 -7.22 -35.86
CA LEU A 75 -22.46 -6.24 -35.75
C LEU A 75 -21.08 -6.89 -35.86
N LYS A 76 -20.08 -6.08 -36.23
CA LYS A 76 -18.67 -6.51 -36.33
C LYS A 76 -18.14 -6.97 -34.96
N VAL A 77 -17.58 -8.17 -34.89
CA VAL A 77 -17.07 -8.80 -33.64
C VAL A 77 -15.55 -8.73 -33.46
N SER A 78 -14.82 -8.11 -34.38
CA SER A 78 -13.37 -7.94 -34.26
C SER A 78 -13.03 -6.80 -33.31
N GLY A 79 -11.90 -6.93 -32.62
CA GLY A 79 -11.34 -5.87 -31.80
C GLY A 79 -11.02 -6.26 -30.36
N ASN A 80 -10.42 -5.32 -29.64
CA ASN A 80 -10.20 -5.41 -28.19
C ASN A 80 -11.49 -5.07 -27.41
N LYS A 81 -11.50 -5.27 -26.09
CA LYS A 81 -12.71 -5.08 -25.26
C LYS A 81 -13.31 -3.67 -25.40
N ASN A 82 -12.48 -2.63 -25.44
CA ASN A 82 -12.95 -1.24 -25.54
C ASN A 82 -13.61 -0.98 -26.90
N GLU A 83 -13.04 -1.49 -27.99
CA GLU A 83 -13.63 -1.39 -29.33
C GLU A 83 -14.97 -2.13 -29.44
N LEU A 84 -15.12 -3.26 -28.73
CA LEU A 84 -16.40 -3.98 -28.70
C LEU A 84 -17.45 -3.20 -27.89
N LEU A 85 -17.06 -2.65 -26.73
CA LEU A 85 -17.96 -1.86 -25.87
C LEU A 85 -18.40 -0.56 -26.56
N GLN A 86 -17.48 0.17 -27.19
CA GLN A 86 -17.81 1.37 -27.96
C GLN A 86 -18.84 1.06 -29.04
N ARG A 87 -18.66 -0.03 -29.79
CA ARG A 87 -19.61 -0.44 -30.84
C ARG A 87 -20.97 -0.81 -30.27
N LEU A 88 -21.03 -1.43 -29.09
CA LEU A 88 -22.29 -1.70 -28.42
C LEU A 88 -22.96 -0.38 -27.99
N GLY A 89 -22.21 0.59 -27.49
CA GLY A 89 -22.71 1.93 -27.17
C GLY A 89 -23.26 2.69 -28.37
N GLU A 90 -22.57 2.65 -29.52
CA GLU A 90 -23.02 3.26 -30.79
C GLU A 90 -24.36 2.69 -31.30
N HIS A 91 -24.74 1.49 -30.86
CA HIS A 91 -25.94 0.78 -31.28
C HIS A 91 -26.95 0.53 -30.15
N GLU A 92 -26.83 1.25 -29.02
CA GLU A 92 -27.59 1.03 -27.78
C GLU A 92 -29.10 0.85 -28.00
N THR A 93 -29.71 1.72 -28.81
CA THR A 93 -31.16 1.73 -29.07
C THR A 93 -31.68 0.50 -29.79
N SER A 94 -30.79 -0.30 -30.40
CA SER A 94 -31.12 -1.51 -31.16
C SER A 94 -30.69 -2.81 -30.46
N LEU A 95 -30.03 -2.71 -29.30
CA LEU A 95 -29.58 -3.86 -28.53
C LEU A 95 -30.74 -4.47 -27.76
N SER A 96 -30.86 -5.80 -27.84
CA SER A 96 -31.71 -6.58 -26.96
C SER A 96 -30.83 -7.16 -25.86
N LEU A 97 -31.13 -6.79 -24.62
CA LEU A 97 -30.40 -7.20 -23.44
C LEU A 97 -31.16 -8.25 -22.61
N GLU A 98 -32.31 -8.72 -23.08
CA GLU A 98 -33.24 -9.59 -22.34
C GLU A 98 -32.59 -10.90 -21.86
N ASN A 99 -31.59 -11.40 -22.60
CA ASN A 99 -30.88 -12.62 -22.28
C ASN A 99 -29.64 -12.40 -21.39
N LEU A 100 -29.42 -11.17 -20.90
CA LEU A 100 -28.28 -10.81 -20.06
C LEU A 100 -28.75 -10.40 -18.68
N THR A 101 -28.22 -11.06 -17.66
CA THR A 101 -28.31 -10.58 -16.28
C THR A 101 -27.30 -9.45 -16.08
N ILE A 102 -27.75 -8.21 -16.22
CA ILE A 102 -26.92 -7.01 -16.03
C ILE A 102 -27.01 -6.58 -14.57
N LYS A 103 -25.91 -6.70 -13.84
CA LYS A 103 -25.84 -6.17 -12.47
C LYS A 103 -25.70 -4.63 -12.51
N PRO A 104 -26.25 -3.91 -11.52
CA PRO A 104 -26.04 -2.47 -11.40
C PRO A 104 -24.55 -2.12 -11.35
N VAL A 105 -24.18 -1.04 -12.04
CA VAL A 105 -22.86 -0.43 -11.99
C VAL A 105 -23.00 0.91 -11.30
N TYR A 106 -22.21 1.17 -10.28
CA TYR A 106 -22.32 2.39 -9.48
C TYR A 106 -21.27 3.40 -9.89
N THR A 107 -21.68 4.66 -10.06
CA THR A 107 -20.79 5.75 -10.44
C THR A 107 -20.88 6.87 -9.42
N ALA A 108 -19.73 7.47 -9.11
CA ALA A 108 -19.64 8.61 -8.21
C ALA A 108 -20.31 9.86 -8.82
N ASN A 109 -21.03 10.61 -8.00
CA ASN A 109 -21.58 11.90 -8.39
C ASN A 109 -20.45 12.88 -8.77
N HIS A 110 -20.69 13.70 -9.80
CA HIS A 110 -19.75 14.70 -10.28
C HIS A 110 -19.22 15.64 -9.16
N ASP A 111 -20.07 15.99 -8.20
CA ASP A 111 -19.73 16.88 -7.08
C ASP A 111 -18.66 16.29 -6.15
N ILE A 112 -18.58 14.95 -6.06
CA ILE A 112 -17.61 14.27 -5.19
C ILE A 112 -16.33 13.86 -5.92
N LEU A 113 -16.28 13.93 -7.26
CA LEU A 113 -15.09 13.57 -8.04
C LEU A 113 -13.83 14.35 -7.65
N PRO A 114 -13.86 15.66 -7.36
CA PRO A 114 -12.69 16.38 -6.88
C PRO A 114 -12.17 15.78 -5.57
N LEU A 115 -13.06 15.53 -4.60
CA LEU A 115 -12.68 14.97 -3.31
C LEU A 115 -12.08 13.56 -3.46
N ILE A 116 -12.67 12.71 -4.30
CA ILE A 116 -12.13 11.40 -4.67
C ILE A 116 -10.71 11.51 -5.21
N LYS A 117 -10.47 12.46 -6.13
CA LYS A 117 -9.14 12.68 -6.73
C LYS A 117 -8.08 13.08 -5.69
N TYR A 118 -8.44 13.92 -4.74
CA TYR A 118 -7.52 14.39 -3.69
C TYR A 118 -7.34 13.41 -2.53
N THR A 119 -8.08 12.30 -2.52
CA THR A 119 -8.07 11.31 -1.43
C THR A 119 -7.73 9.89 -1.90
N THR A 120 -7.14 9.74 -3.09
CA THR A 120 -6.75 8.42 -3.63
C THR A 120 -5.67 7.73 -2.78
N PHE A 121 -4.94 8.48 -1.94
CA PHE A 121 -4.04 7.93 -0.94
C PHE A 121 -4.73 6.97 0.04
N LEU A 122 -6.04 7.11 0.28
CA LEU A 122 -6.80 6.20 1.14
C LEU A 122 -6.84 4.77 0.58
N VAL A 123 -6.94 4.62 -0.74
CA VAL A 123 -6.81 3.30 -1.39
C VAL A 123 -5.46 2.67 -1.03
N TYR A 124 -4.38 3.46 -1.12
CA TYR A 124 -3.05 2.98 -0.79
C TYR A 124 -2.94 2.53 0.68
N LEU A 125 -3.46 3.34 1.62
CA LEU A 125 -3.44 3.01 3.05
C LEU A 125 -4.29 1.77 3.38
N SER A 126 -5.46 1.60 2.77
CA SER A 126 -6.30 0.42 3.00
C SER A 126 -5.65 -0.92 2.64
N MET A 127 -4.61 -0.86 1.79
CA MET A 127 -3.90 -2.04 1.29
C MET A 127 -2.47 -2.16 1.82
N ASN A 128 -1.94 -1.14 2.50
CA ASN A 128 -0.53 -1.08 2.85
C ASN A 128 -0.28 -0.37 4.19
N GLY A 129 0.76 -0.81 4.87
CA GLY A 129 1.32 -0.11 6.03
C GLY A 129 0.51 -0.27 7.32
N PRO A 130 1.04 0.27 8.43
CA PRO A 130 0.45 0.13 9.76
C PRO A 130 -0.58 1.21 10.13
N LEU A 131 -0.78 2.25 9.31
CA LEU A 131 -1.68 3.36 9.64
C LEU A 131 -3.05 3.19 9.01
N SER A 132 -4.09 3.57 9.75
CA SER A 132 -5.49 3.45 9.33
C SER A 132 -5.88 4.51 8.29
N ILE A 133 -6.97 4.24 7.55
CA ILE A 133 -7.54 5.21 6.62
C ILE A 133 -8.13 6.42 7.35
N GLU A 134 -8.60 6.23 8.59
CA GLU A 134 -9.14 7.28 9.46
C GLU A 134 -8.03 8.26 9.86
N GLU A 135 -6.87 7.75 10.27
CA GLU A 135 -5.69 8.58 10.55
C GLU A 135 -5.25 9.37 9.31
N GLY A 136 -5.21 8.70 8.15
CA GLY A 136 -4.85 9.35 6.90
C GLY A 136 -5.83 10.45 6.49
N TYR A 137 -7.13 10.21 6.61
CA TYR A 137 -8.15 11.20 6.28
C TYR A 137 -8.13 12.38 7.26
N ALA A 138 -7.97 12.12 8.56
CA ALA A 138 -7.82 13.18 9.56
C ALA A 138 -6.59 14.06 9.30
N PHE A 139 -5.49 13.47 8.82
CA PHE A 139 -4.31 14.20 8.40
C PHE A 139 -4.57 15.05 7.16
N TYR A 140 -5.25 14.50 6.13
CA TYR A 140 -5.65 15.25 4.94
C TYR A 140 -6.52 16.46 5.26
N LEU A 141 -7.49 16.34 6.17
CA LEU A 141 -8.38 17.45 6.52
C LEU A 141 -7.61 18.68 7.03
N LYS A 142 -6.43 18.49 7.62
CA LYS A 142 -5.51 19.54 8.08
C LYS A 142 -4.53 20.03 7.00
N HIS A 143 -4.36 19.28 5.91
CA HIS A 143 -3.31 19.47 4.90
C HIS A 143 -3.83 19.35 3.46
N GLN A 144 -5.01 19.89 3.18
CA GLN A 144 -5.73 19.68 1.91
C GLN A 144 -4.99 20.14 0.64
N ALA A 145 -3.98 21.00 0.78
CA ALA A 145 -3.16 21.49 -0.33
C ALA A 145 -2.05 20.49 -0.75
N MET A 146 -1.78 19.46 0.05
CA MET A 146 -0.75 18.46 -0.25
C MET A 146 -1.20 17.51 -1.36
N SER A 147 -0.23 17.02 -2.14
CA SER A 147 -0.46 15.93 -3.09
C SER A 147 -0.75 14.62 -2.34
N ASN A 148 -1.35 13.64 -3.03
CA ASN A 148 -1.56 12.30 -2.44
C ASN A 148 -0.24 11.65 -2.00
N GLU A 149 0.86 11.89 -2.72
CA GLU A 149 2.19 11.36 -2.39
C GLU A 149 2.76 12.03 -1.13
N ASP A 150 2.68 13.36 -1.07
CA ASP A 150 3.12 14.13 0.09
C ASP A 150 2.30 13.82 1.34
N LEU A 151 0.99 13.57 1.20
CA LEU A 151 0.13 13.16 2.30
C LEU A 151 0.62 11.85 2.92
N ILE A 152 0.95 10.84 2.10
CA ILE A 152 1.48 9.56 2.58
C ILE A 152 2.82 9.77 3.28
N ILE A 153 3.76 10.48 2.63
CA ILE A 153 5.10 10.69 3.17
C ILE A 153 5.04 11.44 4.51
N ASN A 154 4.32 12.57 4.55
CA ASN A 154 4.30 13.43 5.72
C ASN A 154 3.52 12.82 6.88
N LEU A 155 2.42 12.09 6.61
CA LEU A 155 1.71 11.34 7.64
C LEU A 155 2.65 10.37 8.38
N TYR A 156 3.45 9.61 7.63
CA TYR A 156 4.36 8.63 8.21
C TYR A 156 5.57 9.27 8.89
N LYS A 157 6.14 10.35 8.32
CA LYS A 157 7.20 11.11 8.98
C LYS A 157 6.73 11.75 10.28
N GLU A 158 5.52 12.31 10.31
CA GLU A 158 4.90 12.83 11.52
C GLU A 158 4.71 11.73 12.56
N LYS A 159 4.21 10.56 12.15
CA LYS A 159 4.03 9.42 13.05
C LYS A 159 5.35 8.93 13.65
N ILE A 160 6.41 8.86 12.85
CA ILE A 160 7.76 8.52 13.31
C ILE A 160 8.24 9.52 14.36
N ALA A 161 8.08 10.82 14.12
CA ALA A 161 8.56 11.87 15.01
C ALA A 161 7.79 11.96 16.34
N GLN A 162 6.49 11.65 16.34
CA GLN A 162 5.62 11.89 17.50
C GLN A 162 5.33 10.62 18.33
N SER A 163 5.44 9.44 17.73
CA SER A 163 5.11 8.18 18.40
C SER A 163 6.14 7.83 19.47
N LYS A 164 5.70 7.24 20.58
CA LYS A 164 6.57 6.55 21.55
C LYS A 164 6.56 5.03 21.35
N ASN A 165 5.74 4.53 20.44
CA ASN A 165 5.64 3.11 20.14
C ASN A 165 6.72 2.72 19.13
N THR A 166 7.81 2.13 19.62
CA THR A 166 8.96 1.68 18.83
C THR A 166 8.57 0.73 17.70
N TYR A 167 7.66 -0.21 17.95
CA TYR A 167 7.20 -1.16 16.94
C TYR A 167 6.50 -0.45 15.77
N LEU A 168 5.66 0.54 16.07
CA LEU A 168 4.99 1.34 15.06
C LEU A 168 5.99 2.15 14.23
N ILE A 169 6.96 2.79 14.89
CA ILE A 169 8.02 3.56 14.23
C ILE A 169 8.80 2.68 13.25
N ILE A 170 9.22 1.49 13.69
CA ILE A 170 9.92 0.50 12.87
C ILE A 170 9.09 0.14 11.63
N LYS A 171 7.80 -0.17 11.80
CA LYS A 171 6.90 -0.46 10.68
C LYS A 171 6.73 0.72 9.72
N CYS A 172 6.66 1.94 10.24
CA CYS A 172 6.60 3.15 9.42
C CYS A 172 7.86 3.34 8.57
N HIS A 173 9.05 3.06 9.11
CA HIS A 173 10.30 3.08 8.33
C HIS A 173 10.31 2.02 7.23
N LEU A 174 9.92 0.78 7.52
CA LEU A 174 9.83 -0.26 6.48
C LEU A 174 8.87 0.15 5.36
N PHE A 175 7.70 0.64 5.71
CA PHE A 175 6.71 1.12 4.75
C PHE A 175 7.26 2.27 3.89
N LEU A 176 7.89 3.28 4.49
CA LEU A 176 8.45 4.41 3.75
C LEU A 176 9.58 3.95 2.82
N SER A 177 10.40 2.98 3.22
CA SER A 177 11.43 2.40 2.36
C SER A 177 10.83 1.83 1.07
N ASP A 178 9.75 1.05 1.19
CA ASP A 178 9.06 0.45 0.04
C ASP A 178 8.29 1.50 -0.78
N TYR A 179 7.73 2.52 -0.13
CA TYR A 179 7.04 3.60 -0.82
C TYR A 179 8.01 4.44 -1.66
N TYR A 180 9.12 4.89 -1.08
CA TYR A 180 10.15 5.62 -1.81
C TYR A 180 10.78 4.80 -2.94
N LYS A 181 10.92 3.48 -2.76
CA LYS A 181 11.33 2.59 -3.85
C LYS A 181 10.35 2.63 -5.03
N LYS A 182 9.05 2.64 -4.78
CA LYS A 182 8.01 2.79 -5.84
C LYS A 182 8.10 4.13 -6.56
N LEU A 183 8.52 5.18 -5.85
CA LEU A 183 8.76 6.52 -6.41
C LEU A 183 10.12 6.64 -7.12
N ASN A 184 10.92 5.56 -7.16
CA ASN A 184 12.31 5.56 -7.64
C ASN A 184 13.25 6.50 -6.88
N ASP A 185 12.91 6.87 -5.64
CA ASP A 185 13.82 7.60 -4.74
C ASP A 185 14.64 6.59 -3.93
N GLN A 186 15.74 6.16 -4.53
CA GLN A 186 16.61 5.15 -3.95
C GLN A 186 17.28 5.62 -2.65
N ARG A 187 17.62 6.91 -2.55
CA ARG A 187 18.31 7.46 -1.39
C ARG A 187 17.40 7.43 -0.17
N GLU A 188 16.17 7.94 -0.30
CA GLU A 188 15.20 7.91 0.80
C GLU A 188 14.74 6.48 1.11
N SER A 189 14.62 5.63 0.08
CA SER A 189 14.33 4.21 0.25
C SER A 189 15.37 3.50 1.12
N LEU A 190 16.67 3.71 0.84
CA LEU A 190 17.77 3.16 1.62
C LEU A 190 17.84 3.77 3.02
N ARG A 191 17.66 5.08 3.15
CA ARG A 191 17.65 5.76 4.46
C ARG A 191 16.62 5.14 5.40
N HIS A 192 15.39 4.95 4.92
CA HIS A 192 14.33 4.33 5.71
C HIS A 192 14.57 2.82 5.95
N LEU A 193 15.19 2.09 5.01
CA LEU A 193 15.60 0.70 5.22
C LEU A 193 16.65 0.57 6.34
N ASN A 194 17.63 1.47 6.36
CA ASN A 194 18.68 1.52 7.38
C ASN A 194 18.09 1.77 8.76
N HIS A 195 17.20 2.76 8.89
CA HIS A 195 16.52 3.00 10.17
C HIS A 195 15.73 1.77 10.64
N PHE A 196 15.04 1.07 9.73
CA PHE A 196 14.32 -0.16 10.06
C PHE A 196 15.27 -1.26 10.57
N ALA A 197 16.32 -1.58 9.81
CA ALA A 197 17.26 -2.64 10.16
C ALA A 197 18.05 -2.33 11.44
N MET A 198 18.56 -1.09 11.57
CA MET A 198 19.25 -0.62 12.77
C MET A 198 18.35 -0.72 14.00
N SER A 199 17.10 -0.26 13.91
CA SER A 199 16.17 -0.30 15.04
C SER A 199 15.84 -1.73 15.48
N LEU A 200 15.75 -2.69 14.55
CA LEU A 200 15.57 -4.10 14.89
C LEU A 200 16.76 -4.63 15.69
N VAL A 201 17.97 -4.41 15.19
CA VAL A 201 19.19 -4.95 15.82
C VAL A 201 19.48 -4.26 17.14
N LEU A 202 19.34 -2.94 17.24
CA LEU A 202 19.54 -2.21 18.50
C LEU A 202 18.53 -2.64 19.58
N ASN A 203 17.27 -2.86 19.23
CA ASN A 203 16.30 -3.39 20.19
C ASN A 203 16.66 -4.81 20.63
N ALA A 204 17.19 -5.65 19.73
CA ALA A 204 17.69 -6.96 20.09
C ALA A 204 18.90 -6.87 21.04
N ILE A 205 19.83 -5.95 20.80
CA ILE A 205 20.98 -5.69 21.68
C ILE A 205 20.49 -5.27 23.07
N ASN A 206 19.59 -4.29 23.15
CA ASN A 206 19.06 -3.82 24.44
C ASN A 206 18.36 -4.95 25.20
N ARG A 207 17.54 -5.76 24.51
CA ARG A 207 16.90 -6.92 25.14
C ARG A 207 17.91 -7.97 25.62
N TYR A 208 18.97 -8.21 24.86
CA TYR A 208 20.04 -9.11 25.28
C TYR A 208 20.73 -8.61 26.55
N LEU A 209 21.02 -7.31 26.64
CA LEU A 209 21.66 -6.69 27.81
C LEU A 209 20.74 -6.63 29.04
N GLU A 210 19.42 -6.57 28.85
CA GLU A 210 18.43 -6.48 29.93
C GLU A 210 18.01 -7.86 30.50
N ASN A 211 18.23 -8.96 29.79
CA ASN A 211 17.73 -10.29 30.20
C ASN A 211 18.85 -11.26 30.57
N ASP A 212 18.76 -11.87 31.76
CA ASP A 212 19.68 -12.94 32.22
C ASP A 212 19.45 -14.30 31.54
N ILE A 213 18.37 -14.47 30.76
CA ILE A 213 17.98 -15.76 30.16
C ILE A 213 18.24 -15.73 28.65
N TYR A 214 19.26 -16.49 28.23
CA TYR A 214 19.65 -16.64 26.84
C TYR A 214 18.73 -17.65 26.11
N LEU A 215 17.84 -17.17 25.24
CA LEU A 215 17.13 -18.00 24.25
C LEU A 215 17.89 -17.96 22.91
N ASP A 216 17.87 -19.08 22.18
CA ASP A 216 18.76 -19.41 21.04
C ASP A 216 18.69 -18.54 19.76
N SER A 217 18.13 -17.33 19.79
CA SER A 217 18.33 -16.32 18.72
C SER A 217 17.69 -15.00 19.13
N PHE A 218 18.48 -14.04 19.61
CA PHE A 218 18.00 -12.67 19.84
C PHE A 218 18.06 -11.82 18.57
N PHE A 219 18.97 -12.15 17.66
CA PHE A 219 19.31 -11.31 16.53
C PHE A 219 18.84 -11.97 15.23
N ASN A 220 17.84 -11.36 14.59
CA ASN A 220 17.37 -11.83 13.28
C ASN A 220 16.96 -10.65 12.41
N ILE A 221 17.41 -10.67 11.16
CA ILE A 221 16.93 -9.81 10.08
C ILE A 221 16.40 -10.76 9.03
N ASP A 222 15.13 -10.62 8.68
CA ASP A 222 14.49 -11.53 7.74
C ASP A 222 15.15 -11.45 6.35
N HIS A 223 15.11 -12.57 5.62
CA HIS A 223 15.72 -12.67 4.30
C HIS A 223 15.16 -11.64 3.30
N TYR A 224 13.87 -11.29 3.41
CA TYR A 224 13.27 -10.30 2.52
C TYR A 224 13.92 -8.91 2.70
N THR A 225 14.25 -8.52 3.93
CA THR A 225 15.00 -7.31 4.23
C THR A 225 16.46 -7.40 3.75
N LEU A 226 17.15 -8.51 4.03
CA LEU A 226 18.55 -8.69 3.58
C LEU A 226 18.69 -8.67 2.06
N ASP A 227 17.73 -9.26 1.35
CA ASP A 227 17.72 -9.30 -0.11
C ASP A 227 17.56 -7.91 -0.73
N LYS A 228 16.92 -6.95 -0.04
CA LYS A 228 16.90 -5.55 -0.50
C LYS A 228 18.32 -4.99 -0.58
N TYR A 229 19.14 -5.18 0.45
CA TYR A 229 20.55 -4.77 0.46
C TYR A 229 21.39 -5.52 -0.57
N ARG A 230 21.23 -6.84 -0.64
CA ARG A 230 21.98 -7.67 -1.61
C ARG A 230 21.71 -7.24 -3.04
N ASN A 231 20.47 -6.89 -3.37
CA ASN A 231 20.12 -6.35 -4.67
C ASN A 231 20.86 -5.03 -4.97
N LEU A 232 21.03 -4.13 -3.99
CA LEU A 232 21.81 -2.91 -4.16
C LEU A 232 23.28 -3.19 -4.50
N LEU A 233 23.87 -4.19 -3.84
CA LEU A 233 25.25 -4.65 -4.09
C LEU A 233 25.38 -5.33 -5.46
N LEU A 234 24.47 -6.24 -5.79
CA LEU A 234 24.44 -6.98 -7.07
C LEU A 234 24.30 -6.02 -8.26
N MET A 235 23.46 -5.01 -8.11
CA MET A 235 23.27 -3.96 -9.12
C MET A 235 24.40 -2.92 -9.13
N LYS A 236 25.42 -3.09 -8.28
CA LYS A 236 26.58 -2.18 -8.12
C LYS A 236 26.17 -0.74 -7.85
N GLN A 237 25.04 -0.55 -7.18
CA GLN A 237 24.56 0.77 -6.79
C GLN A 237 25.27 1.28 -5.55
N TYR A 238 25.73 0.35 -4.70
CA TYR A 238 26.55 0.62 -3.53
C TYR A 238 27.59 -0.49 -3.35
N SER A 239 28.69 -0.15 -2.70
CA SER A 239 29.66 -1.08 -2.12
C SER A 239 29.31 -1.41 -0.67
N ILE A 240 29.94 -2.44 -0.11
CA ILE A 240 29.78 -2.82 1.29
C ILE A 240 30.20 -1.67 2.22
N ASN A 241 31.29 -0.96 1.89
CA ASN A 241 31.77 0.15 2.71
C ASN A 241 30.80 1.33 2.69
N GLU A 242 30.24 1.66 1.52
CA GLU A 242 29.23 2.72 1.43
C GLU A 242 27.96 2.35 2.19
N LEU A 243 27.50 1.10 2.13
CA LEU A 243 26.36 0.65 2.94
C LEU A 243 26.65 0.76 4.44
N TYR A 244 27.87 0.41 4.87
CA TYR A 244 28.29 0.53 6.26
C TYR A 244 28.31 1.99 6.74
N GLU A 245 28.87 2.89 5.94
CA GLU A 245 28.88 4.33 6.24
C GLU A 245 27.46 4.90 6.29
N TYR A 246 26.59 4.51 5.37
CA TYR A 246 25.17 4.92 5.35
C TYR A 246 24.36 4.36 6.51
N LEU A 247 24.71 3.18 7.03
CA LEU A 247 24.07 2.67 8.25
C LEU A 247 24.40 3.56 9.44
N LEU A 248 25.59 4.18 9.46
CA LEU A 248 26.06 5.03 10.56
C LEU A 248 25.69 6.52 10.43
N SER A 249 25.33 7.01 9.24
CA SER A 249 25.24 8.46 8.96
C SER A 249 24.10 9.19 9.67
N ASP A 250 23.02 8.49 10.02
CA ASP A 250 21.74 9.09 10.44
C ASP A 250 21.32 8.66 11.86
N LEU A 251 22.28 8.27 12.71
CA LEU A 251 22.03 7.75 14.06
C LEU A 251 22.49 8.72 15.14
N GLU A 252 21.58 9.10 16.03
CA GLU A 252 21.87 9.84 17.25
C GLU A 252 21.98 8.87 18.45
N GLY A 253 23.00 9.02 19.30
CA GLY A 253 23.14 8.24 20.54
C GLY A 253 24.46 7.47 20.68
N ASP A 254 24.42 6.34 21.41
CA ASP A 254 25.59 5.55 21.81
C ASP A 254 26.34 4.97 20.60
N SER A 255 27.47 5.58 20.26
CA SER A 255 28.25 5.23 19.07
C SER A 255 28.77 3.79 19.07
N HIS A 256 28.90 3.14 20.24
CA HIS A 256 29.41 1.78 20.32
C HIS A 256 28.39 0.75 19.86
N HIS A 257 27.19 0.72 20.44
CA HIS A 257 26.13 -0.21 20.04
C HIS A 257 25.65 0.01 18.60
N HIS A 258 25.63 1.26 18.13
CA HIS A 258 25.36 1.56 16.72
C HIS A 258 26.41 0.93 15.80
N THR A 259 27.70 1.02 16.16
CA THR A 259 28.78 0.38 15.40
C THR A 259 28.61 -1.14 15.37
N LEU A 260 28.32 -1.76 16.52
CA LEU A 260 28.11 -3.21 16.59
C LEU A 260 26.90 -3.66 15.74
N ALA A 261 25.79 -2.92 15.81
CA ALA A 261 24.61 -3.20 15.02
C ALA A 261 24.88 -3.07 13.51
N ALA A 262 25.56 -2.01 13.07
CA ALA A 262 25.92 -1.83 11.67
C ALA A 262 26.82 -2.96 11.17
N GLN A 263 27.82 -3.38 11.96
CA GLN A 263 28.68 -4.50 11.59
C GLN A 263 27.91 -5.82 11.52
N TYR A 264 26.98 -6.07 12.44
CA TYR A 264 26.10 -7.25 12.42
C TYR A 264 25.25 -7.28 11.14
N ILE A 265 24.65 -6.14 10.77
CA ILE A 265 23.85 -6.01 9.54
C ILE A 265 24.71 -6.30 8.32
N ILE A 266 25.91 -5.70 8.21
CA ILE A 266 26.82 -5.96 7.08
C ILE A 266 27.21 -7.43 7.00
N ARG A 267 27.56 -8.07 8.13
CA ARG A 267 27.86 -9.51 8.18
C ARG A 267 26.68 -10.36 7.74
N SER A 268 25.46 -9.97 8.09
CA SER A 268 24.23 -10.65 7.68
C SER A 268 23.94 -10.49 6.18
N ILE A 269 24.20 -9.30 5.62
CA ILE A 269 24.04 -9.02 4.18
C ILE A 269 24.95 -9.94 3.35
N ILE A 270 26.18 -10.19 3.81
CA ILE A 270 27.15 -11.05 3.12
C ILE A 270 27.06 -12.54 3.52
N ASP A 271 26.01 -12.95 4.22
CA ASP A 271 25.79 -14.33 4.70
C ASP A 271 26.98 -14.88 5.53
N SER A 272 27.59 -14.02 6.35
CA SER A 272 28.67 -14.45 7.23
C SER A 272 28.12 -15.31 8.38
N PRO A 273 28.62 -16.55 8.56
CA PRO A 273 28.21 -17.41 9.68
C PRO A 273 28.69 -16.88 11.03
N LEU A 274 29.55 -15.85 11.04
CA LEU A 274 30.12 -15.24 12.24
C LEU A 274 29.35 -14.00 12.70
N ALA A 275 28.25 -13.63 12.04
CA ALA A 275 27.52 -12.40 12.32
C ALA A 275 27.13 -12.29 13.81
N GLU A 276 26.42 -13.28 14.32
CA GLU A 276 25.93 -13.32 15.69
C GLU A 276 27.07 -13.57 16.70
N THR A 277 27.95 -14.54 16.43
CA THR A 277 29.08 -14.85 17.33
C THR A 277 29.95 -13.61 17.58
N LYS A 278 30.28 -12.84 16.54
CA LYS A 278 31.10 -11.62 16.68
C LYS A 278 30.37 -10.52 17.43
N LEU A 279 29.04 -10.41 17.27
CA LEU A 279 28.26 -9.44 18.04
C LEU A 279 28.29 -9.78 19.53
N LEU A 280 28.03 -11.04 19.88
CA LEU A 280 28.03 -11.52 21.27
C LEU A 280 29.41 -11.41 21.94
N GLU A 281 30.49 -11.70 21.21
CA GLU A 281 31.87 -11.52 21.70
C GLU A 281 32.15 -10.07 22.13
N GLU A 282 31.64 -9.07 21.40
CA GLU A 282 31.87 -7.66 21.74
C GLU A 282 30.92 -7.17 22.84
N LEU A 283 29.66 -7.64 22.88
CA LEU A 283 28.69 -7.25 23.92
C LEU A 283 29.06 -7.79 25.32
N ASN A 284 29.87 -8.85 25.40
CA ASN A 284 30.29 -9.48 26.66
C ASN A 284 31.65 -8.99 27.17
N LYS A 285 32.27 -7.99 26.54
CA LYS A 285 33.51 -7.35 27.00
C LYS A 285 33.22 -6.16 27.90
#